data_AF-A0A6M4P836-F1
#
_entry.id   AF-A0A6M4P836-F1
#
_cell.length_a   1.000
_cell.length_b   1.000
_cell.length_c   1.000
_cell.angle_alpha   90.00
_cell.angle_beta   90.00
_cell.angle_gamma   90.00
#
_symmetry.space_group_name_H-M   'P 1'
#
loop_
_entity.id
_entity.type
_entity.pdbx_description
1 polymer ?
#
loop_
_entity_poly.entity_id
_entity_poly.type
_entity_poly.pdbx_seq_one_letter_code
_entity_poly.pdbx_strand_id
1 'polypeptide(L)'
;MASSKKLSNDDSSGFEFVKEILDGDPTCAINFDRLQKHNSKGYIIFEYLLCEEHQVVTPHTSHPNRYWHKNSQKFISLFQVATELPATLFLVNYAKKGTKNEDLVKVIKVIEVDKLKGITNEQIWDMTREKFKIWFRKLNKECCQ
;
A
#
# COMPACT_ATOMS: atom_id res chain seq x y z
N MET A 1 -5.70 18.41 -23.25
CA MET A 1 -5.13 17.63 -22.14
C MET A 1 -5.32 16.16 -22.45
N ALA A 2 -4.25 15.35 -22.42
CA ALA A 2 -4.37 13.91 -22.67
C ALA A 2 -5.06 13.25 -21.47
N SER A 3 -6.12 12.48 -21.72
CA SER A 3 -6.78 11.70 -20.68
C SER A 3 -5.91 10.49 -20.30
N SER A 4 -5.74 10.25 -19.01
CA SER A 4 -5.08 9.03 -18.54
C SER A 4 -5.90 7.80 -18.93
N LYS A 5 -5.23 6.71 -19.32
CA LYS A 5 -5.89 5.45 -19.67
C LYS A 5 -6.54 4.81 -18.44
N LYS A 6 -7.62 4.07 -18.66
CA LYS A 6 -8.19 3.22 -17.60
C LYS A 6 -7.20 2.11 -17.26
N LEU A 7 -7.17 1.73 -15.99
CA LEU A 7 -6.44 0.54 -15.54
C LEU A 7 -7.03 -0.70 -16.24
N SER A 8 -6.20 -1.44 -16.99
CA SER A 8 -6.64 -2.61 -17.76
C SER A 8 -5.64 -3.77 -17.74
N ASN A 9 -4.34 -3.48 -17.77
CA ASN A 9 -3.28 -4.48 -17.78
C ASN A 9 -2.59 -4.49 -16.42
N ASP A 10 -2.10 -5.67 -16.04
CA ASP A 10 -1.31 -5.95 -14.85
C ASP A 10 0.19 -5.98 -15.24
N ASP A 11 1.07 -5.57 -14.32
CA ASP A 11 2.53 -5.50 -14.49
C ASP A 11 3.26 -6.85 -14.21
N SER A 12 2.52 -7.96 -14.09
CA SER A 12 3.05 -9.30 -13.79
C SER A 12 4.16 -9.77 -14.73
N SER A 13 4.17 -9.30 -15.99
CA SER A 13 5.24 -9.62 -16.94
C SER A 13 6.61 -9.08 -16.51
N GLY A 14 6.67 -7.89 -15.90
CA GLY A 14 7.92 -7.33 -15.40
C GLY A 14 8.43 -8.04 -14.15
N PHE A 15 7.53 -8.43 -13.25
CA PHE A 15 7.87 -9.21 -12.07
C PHE A 15 8.47 -10.56 -12.43
N GLU A 16 7.82 -11.33 -13.31
CA GLU A 16 8.33 -12.64 -13.73
C GLU A 16 9.64 -12.52 -14.51
N PHE A 17 9.78 -11.49 -15.35
CA PHE A 17 11.05 -11.24 -16.05
C PHE A 17 12.20 -10.96 -15.08
N VAL A 18 12.03 -10.06 -14.10
CA VAL A 18 13.11 -9.77 -13.13
C VAL A 18 13.40 -10.98 -12.25
N LYS A 19 12.38 -11.75 -11.86
CA LYS A 19 12.55 -12.99 -11.09
C LYS A 19 13.35 -14.03 -11.88
N GLU A 20 13.10 -14.17 -13.18
CA GLU A 20 13.90 -15.01 -14.08
C GLU A 20 15.36 -14.53 -14.13
N ILE A 21 15.58 -13.24 -14.41
CA ILE A 21 16.93 -12.68 -14.58
C ILE A 21 17.76 -12.72 -13.29
N LEU A 22 17.14 -12.54 -12.12
CA LEU A 22 17.84 -12.58 -10.84
C LEU A 22 18.26 -13.98 -10.42
N ASP A 23 17.67 -15.04 -10.97
CA ASP A 23 18.02 -16.45 -10.68
C ASP A 23 18.16 -16.76 -9.17
N GLY A 24 17.28 -16.17 -8.36
CA GLY A 24 17.27 -16.33 -6.90
C GLY A 24 18.13 -15.35 -6.10
N ASP A 25 18.84 -14.43 -6.75
CA ASP A 25 19.62 -13.39 -6.07
C ASP A 25 18.73 -12.47 -5.22
N PRO A 26 19.20 -12.08 -4.02
CA PRO A 26 18.51 -11.08 -3.20
C PRO A 26 18.39 -9.75 -3.95
N THR A 27 17.19 -9.18 -3.94
CA THR A 27 16.96 -7.86 -4.52
C THR A 27 16.99 -6.78 -3.43
N CYS A 28 17.56 -5.63 -3.79
CA CYS A 28 17.44 -4.40 -3.01
C CYS A 28 16.26 -3.53 -3.47
N ALA A 29 15.41 -4.04 -4.37
CA ALA A 29 14.27 -3.31 -4.91
C ALA A 29 13.15 -3.14 -3.89
N ILE A 30 12.40 -2.05 -4.07
CA ILE A 30 11.19 -1.75 -3.32
C ILE A 30 10.08 -1.65 -4.35
N ASN A 31 9.10 -2.54 -4.25
CA ASN A 31 7.91 -2.45 -5.09
C ASN A 31 6.90 -1.53 -4.42
N PHE A 32 6.35 -0.60 -5.20
CA PHE A 32 5.16 0.17 -4.82
C PHE A 32 3.98 -0.44 -5.57
N ASP A 33 2.89 -0.73 -4.87
CA ASP A 33 1.67 -1.13 -5.58
C ASP A 33 1.08 0.04 -6.37
N ARG A 34 1.18 1.27 -5.82
CA ARG A 34 0.71 2.47 -6.52
C ARG A 34 1.45 3.72 -6.08
N LEU A 35 1.98 4.44 -7.05
CA LEU A 35 2.42 5.83 -6.91
C LEU A 35 1.51 6.73 -7.77
N GLN A 36 0.99 7.81 -7.18
CA GLN A 36 0.22 8.83 -7.91
C GLN A 36 0.56 10.23 -7.39
N LYS A 37 0.38 11.26 -8.24
CA LYS A 37 0.58 12.65 -7.85
C LYS A 37 -0.77 13.37 -7.76
N HIS A 38 -0.98 14.07 -6.65
CA HIS A 38 -2.11 14.95 -6.45
C HIS A 38 -1.66 16.41 -6.55
N ASN A 39 -2.40 17.24 -7.27
CA ASN A 39 -1.99 18.63 -7.55
C ASN A 39 -1.64 19.44 -6.30
N SER A 40 -2.47 19.36 -5.25
CA SER A 40 -2.24 20.07 -3.98
C SER A 40 -1.64 19.25 -2.84
N LYS A 41 -1.59 17.91 -2.94
CA LYS A 41 -1.14 17.02 -1.83
C LYS A 41 0.23 16.38 -2.12
N GLY A 42 0.82 16.63 -3.29
CA GLY A 42 2.09 16.05 -3.68
C GLY A 42 1.96 14.58 -4.10
N TYR A 43 3.06 13.83 -3.97
CA TYR A 43 3.07 12.41 -4.27
C TYR A 43 2.35 11.61 -3.18
N ILE A 44 1.70 10.51 -3.58
CA ILE A 44 0.99 9.60 -2.70
C ILE A 44 1.36 8.18 -3.10
N ILE A 45 1.86 7.42 -2.13
CA ILE A 45 2.20 6.00 -2.27
C ILE A 45 1.10 5.21 -1.55
N PHE A 46 0.55 4.20 -2.23
CA PHE A 46 -0.28 3.17 -1.62
C PHE A 46 0.43 1.83 -1.67
N GLU A 47 0.38 1.15 -0.54
CA GLU A 47 0.76 -0.25 -0.40
C GLU A 47 -0.46 -1.04 0.10
N TYR A 48 -0.87 -2.07 -0.62
CA TYR A 48 -2.03 -2.91 -0.32
C TYR A 48 -1.60 -4.19 0.39
N LEU A 49 -2.10 -4.37 1.60
CA LEU A 49 -1.74 -5.48 2.47
C LEU A 49 -2.91 -6.46 2.54
N LEU A 50 -2.83 -7.53 1.76
CA LEU A 50 -3.84 -8.58 1.76
C LEU A 50 -3.84 -9.31 3.11
N CYS A 51 -5.02 -9.35 3.74
CA CYS A 51 -5.30 -10.18 4.89
C CYS A 51 -5.88 -11.51 4.38
N GLU A 52 -5.09 -12.57 4.48
CA GLU A 52 -5.46 -13.89 4.01
C GLU A 52 -6.51 -14.53 4.91
N GLU A 53 -7.42 -15.33 4.34
CA GLU A 53 -8.57 -15.91 5.08
C GLU A 53 -8.16 -16.87 6.19
N HIS A 54 -7.00 -17.52 6.04
CA HIS A 54 -6.46 -18.44 7.04
C HIS A 54 -5.82 -17.72 8.25
N GLN A 55 -5.65 -16.39 8.18
CA GLN A 55 -5.09 -15.62 9.28
C GLN A 55 -6.12 -15.39 10.39
N VAL A 56 -5.66 -15.40 11.63
CA VAL A 56 -6.49 -15.08 12.80
C VAL A 56 -6.84 -13.59 12.85
N VAL A 57 -6.00 -12.73 12.25
CA VAL A 57 -6.26 -11.29 12.16
C VAL A 57 -7.23 -10.98 11.02
N THR A 58 -7.92 -9.86 11.15
CA THR A 58 -8.77 -9.27 10.10
C THR A 58 -8.10 -8.01 9.56
N PRO A 59 -8.57 -7.41 8.45
CA PRO A 59 -8.05 -6.11 8.00
C PRO A 59 -8.01 -5.03 9.09
N HIS A 60 -9.04 -4.97 9.94
CA HIS A 60 -9.15 -4.03 11.07
C HIS A 60 -8.27 -4.38 12.29
N THR A 61 -7.79 -5.62 12.44
CA THR A 61 -6.93 -6.01 13.57
C THR A 61 -5.48 -6.32 13.18
N SER A 62 -5.21 -6.41 11.88
CA SER A 62 -3.86 -6.51 11.34
C SER A 62 -3.14 -5.17 11.40
N HIS A 63 -1.82 -5.24 11.62
CA HIS A 63 -0.92 -4.08 11.66
C HIS A 63 0.51 -4.51 11.32
N PRO A 64 1.27 -3.75 10.51
CA PRO A 64 2.68 -4.05 10.20
C PRO A 64 3.55 -4.33 11.42
N ASN A 65 3.39 -3.57 12.51
CA ASN A 65 4.20 -3.74 13.72
C ASN A 65 4.08 -5.15 14.33
N ARG A 66 2.96 -5.86 14.15
CA ARG A 66 2.80 -7.25 14.61
C ARG A 66 3.84 -8.20 13.99
N TYR A 67 4.28 -7.88 12.77
CA TYR A 67 5.18 -8.71 11.96
C TYR A 67 6.48 -7.98 11.63
N TRP A 68 6.85 -6.95 12.41
CA TRP A 68 8.03 -6.14 12.14
C TRP A 68 9.30 -6.99 12.04
N HIS A 69 9.47 -7.96 12.95
CA HIS A 69 10.58 -8.92 12.94
C HIS A 69 10.67 -9.80 11.69
N LYS A 70 9.61 -9.88 10.87
CA LYS A 70 9.58 -10.69 9.62
C LYS A 70 9.80 -9.86 8.37
N ASN A 71 9.28 -8.64 8.33
CA ASN A 71 9.21 -7.84 7.09
C ASN A 71 9.36 -6.33 7.32
N SER A 72 10.11 -5.92 8.35
CA SER A 72 10.36 -4.49 8.64
C SER A 72 11.00 -3.75 7.47
N GLN A 73 11.94 -4.40 6.77
CA GLN A 73 12.71 -3.76 5.71
C GLN A 73 11.81 -3.15 4.64
N LYS A 74 10.73 -3.85 4.25
CA LYS A 74 9.73 -3.32 3.31
C LYS A 74 9.17 -1.98 3.76
N PHE A 75 8.70 -1.88 4.99
CA PHE A 75 8.06 -0.66 5.51
C PHE A 75 9.06 0.46 5.77
N ILE A 76 10.27 0.13 6.24
CA ILE A 76 11.37 1.09 6.39
C ILE A 76 11.71 1.71 5.03
N SER A 77 11.89 0.86 4.02
CA SER A 77 12.19 1.24 2.65
C SER A 77 11.07 2.09 2.01
N LEU A 78 9.80 1.70 2.15
CA LEU A 78 8.67 2.48 1.68
C LEU A 78 8.61 3.88 2.32
N PHE A 79 8.82 3.96 3.63
CA PHE A 79 8.81 5.24 4.34
C PHE A 79 10.01 6.12 4.01
N GLN A 80 11.18 5.52 3.79
CA GLN A 80 12.36 6.24 3.32
C GLN A 80 12.08 6.90 1.97
N VAL A 81 11.56 6.15 0.98
CA VAL A 81 11.20 6.73 -0.32
C VAL A 81 10.11 7.78 -0.19
N ALA A 82 9.11 7.56 0.67
CA ALA A 82 8.08 8.56 0.93
C ALA A 82 8.68 9.87 1.47
N THR A 83 9.72 9.80 2.31
CA THR A 83 10.40 10.98 2.84
C THR A 83 11.24 11.67 1.76
N GLU A 84 11.95 10.91 0.93
CA GLU A 84 12.82 11.43 -0.14
C GLU A 84 12.03 12.01 -1.32
N LEU A 85 10.82 11.49 -1.61
CA LEU A 85 9.90 11.96 -2.68
C LEU A 85 8.90 13.03 -2.19
N PRO A 86 9.11 13.62 -1.02
CA PRO A 86 8.05 14.16 -0.13
C PRO A 86 6.62 13.69 -0.45
N ALA A 87 6.41 12.38 -0.34
CA ALA A 87 5.14 11.70 -0.58
C ALA A 87 4.41 11.37 0.73
N THR A 88 3.08 11.26 0.64
CA THR A 88 2.28 10.63 1.70
C THR A 88 2.25 9.12 1.49
N LEU A 89 2.61 8.34 2.52
CA LEU A 89 2.51 6.88 2.50
C LEU A 89 1.22 6.39 3.16
N PHE A 90 0.41 5.64 2.40
CA PHE A 90 -0.73 4.90 2.91
C PHE A 90 -0.50 3.39 2.81
N LEU A 91 -0.74 2.69 3.91
CA LEU A 91 -0.86 1.23 3.94
C LEU A 91 -2.35 0.89 4.02
N VAL A 92 -2.82 -0.06 3.20
CA VAL A 92 -4.24 -0.41 3.12
C VAL A 92 -4.41 -1.90 3.36
N ASN A 93 -4.86 -2.27 4.55
CA ASN A 93 -5.24 -3.66 4.81
C ASN A 93 -6.60 -3.94 4.20
N TYR A 94 -6.72 -5.05 3.47
CA TYR A 94 -7.97 -5.47 2.85
C TYR A 94 -8.06 -6.99 2.80
N ALA A 95 -9.27 -7.54 2.73
CA ALA A 95 -9.47 -8.95 2.41
C ALA A 95 -9.85 -9.13 0.94
N LYS A 96 -9.74 -10.34 0.40
CA LYS A 96 -10.21 -10.64 -0.96
C LYS A 96 -11.75 -10.51 -1.04
N LYS A 97 -12.28 -10.15 -2.21
CA LYS A 97 -13.73 -10.14 -2.46
C LYS A 97 -14.28 -11.57 -2.39
N GLY A 98 -15.46 -11.75 -1.83
CA GLY A 98 -16.13 -13.04 -1.62
C GLY A 98 -15.71 -13.78 -0.35
N THR A 99 -14.93 -13.13 0.52
CA THR A 99 -14.43 -13.73 1.78
C THR A 99 -15.20 -13.19 2.98
N LYS A 100 -15.12 -13.88 4.13
CA LYS A 100 -15.82 -13.47 5.36
C LYS A 100 -15.57 -12.00 5.76
N ASN A 101 -14.35 -11.52 5.56
CA ASN A 101 -13.92 -10.18 5.96
C ASN A 101 -13.89 -9.20 4.78
N GLU A 102 -14.53 -9.51 3.66
CA GLU A 102 -14.39 -8.74 2.41
C GLU A 102 -14.75 -7.27 2.55
N ASP A 103 -15.66 -6.92 3.47
CA ASP A 103 -16.08 -5.54 3.65
C ASP A 103 -15.12 -4.74 4.55
N LEU A 104 -14.17 -5.38 5.23
CA LEU A 104 -13.26 -4.69 6.14
C LEU A 104 -12.06 -4.12 5.37
N VAL A 105 -11.87 -2.81 5.49
CA VAL A 105 -10.69 -2.11 4.99
C VAL A 105 -10.13 -1.22 6.10
N LYS A 106 -8.81 -1.30 6.34
CA LYS A 106 -8.10 -0.35 7.22
C LYS A 106 -7.15 0.47 6.37
N VAL A 107 -7.20 1.79 6.51
CA VAL A 107 -6.24 2.72 5.91
C VAL A 107 -5.35 3.27 7.01
N ILE A 108 -4.04 3.17 6.83
CA ILE A 108 -3.03 3.67 7.76
C ILE A 108 -2.20 4.71 7.00
N LYS A 109 -2.27 5.98 7.41
CA LYS A 109 -1.32 7.01 6.97
C LYS A 109 -0.11 6.95 7.88
N VAL A 110 1.03 6.58 7.33
CA VAL A 110 2.29 6.51 8.07
C VAL A 110 2.87 7.91 8.20
N ILE A 111 3.16 8.34 9.43
CA ILE A 111 3.75 9.65 9.73
C ILE A 111 5.21 9.50 10.16
N GLU A 112 5.52 8.48 10.96
CA GLU A 112 6.87 8.24 11.47
C GLU A 112 7.15 6.75 11.59
N VAL A 113 8.37 6.35 11.23
CA VAL A 113 8.88 4.98 11.39
C VAL A 113 10.21 5.02 12.13
N ASP A 114 10.29 4.21 13.19
CA ASP A 114 11.53 3.86 13.86
C ASP A 114 11.96 2.46 13.39
N LYS A 115 13.22 2.31 12.97
CA LYS A 115 13.73 1.05 12.40
C LYS A 115 13.60 -0.14 13.37
N LEU A 116 13.68 0.09 14.67
CA LEU A 116 13.61 -0.94 15.71
C LEU A 116 12.20 -1.10 16.27
N LYS A 117 11.46 0.00 16.43
CA LYS A 117 10.14 0.00 17.11
C LYS A 117 8.95 -0.15 16.15
N GLY A 118 9.15 0.03 14.85
CA GLY A 118 8.07 0.00 13.87
C GLY A 118 7.53 1.37 13.52
N ILE A 119 6.30 1.40 13.02
CA ILE A 119 5.55 2.63 12.83
C ILE A 119 5.23 3.20 14.22
N THR A 120 5.75 4.39 14.52
CA THR A 120 5.62 5.04 15.84
C THR A 120 4.58 6.16 15.85
N ASN A 121 4.23 6.69 14.68
CA ASN A 121 3.19 7.70 14.53
C ASN A 121 2.41 7.46 13.23
N GLU A 122 1.09 7.48 13.34
CA GLU A 122 0.19 7.14 12.24
C GLU A 122 -1.23 7.69 12.47
N GLN A 123 -1.99 7.80 11.39
CA GLN A 123 -3.43 8.01 11.45
C GLN A 123 -4.13 6.81 10.83
N ILE A 124 -5.13 6.28 11.54
CA ILE A 124 -5.84 5.06 11.14
C ILE A 124 -7.32 5.37 10.87
N TRP A 125 -7.85 4.80 9.80
CA TRP A 125 -9.27 4.78 9.51
C TRP A 125 -9.73 3.38 9.17
N ASP A 126 -10.58 2.81 10.01
CA ASP A 126 -11.33 1.60 9.69
C ASP A 126 -12.60 1.99 8.92
N MET A 127 -12.79 1.35 7.76
CA MET A 127 -13.90 1.64 6.87
C MET A 127 -14.41 0.38 6.18
N THR A 128 -15.60 0.50 5.58
CA THR A 128 -16.16 -0.53 4.71
C THR A 128 -15.53 -0.47 3.32
N ARG A 129 -15.66 -1.53 2.51
CA ARG A 129 -15.16 -1.53 1.13
C ARG A 129 -15.85 -0.45 0.29
N GLU A 130 -17.13 -0.21 0.51
CA GLU A 130 -17.86 0.85 -0.20
C GLU A 130 -17.37 2.25 0.21
N LYS A 131 -17.13 2.49 1.50
CA LYS A 131 -16.55 3.76 1.97
C LYS A 131 -15.16 4.00 1.37
N PHE A 132 -14.30 2.97 1.37
CA PHE A 132 -12.99 3.04 0.74
C PHE A 132 -13.10 3.35 -0.76
N LYS A 133 -13.98 2.65 -1.48
CA LYS A 133 -14.22 2.87 -2.90
C LYS A 133 -14.64 4.32 -3.20
N ILE A 134 -15.57 4.89 -2.43
CA ILE A 134 -16.00 6.28 -2.61
C ILE A 134 -14.82 7.23 -2.38
N TRP A 135 -14.10 7.07 -1.27
CA TRP A 135 -12.95 7.90 -0.92
C TRP A 135 -11.84 7.83 -1.99
N PHE A 136 -11.45 6.62 -2.37
CA PHE A 136 -10.35 6.38 -3.30
C PHE A 136 -10.67 6.86 -4.72
N ARG A 137 -11.93 6.68 -5.18
CA ARG A 137 -12.38 7.22 -6.48
C ARG A 137 -12.37 8.73 -6.51
N LYS A 138 -12.77 9.38 -5.40
CA LYS A 138 -12.69 10.83 -5.26
C LYS A 138 -11.24 11.29 -5.33
N LEU A 139 -10.35 10.70 -4.54
CA LEU A 139 -8.91 11.01 -4.55
C LEU A 139 -8.30 10.83 -5.94
N ASN A 140 -8.62 9.72 -6.62
CA ASN A 140 -8.15 9.47 -7.97
C ASN A 140 -8.60 10.56 -8.96
N LYS A 141 -9.86 10.97 -8.89
CA LYS A 141 -10.40 12.03 -9.75
C LYS A 141 -9.65 13.35 -9.53
N GLU A 142 -9.36 13.69 -8.27
CA GLU A 142 -8.57 14.89 -7.91
C GLU A 142 -7.12 14.82 -8.44
N CYS A 143 -6.55 13.62 -8.60
CA CYS A 143 -5.21 13.43 -9.16
C CYS A 143 -5.18 13.46 -10.71
N CYS A 144 -6.32 13.29 -11.37
CA CYS A 144 -6.42 13.31 -12.83
C CYS A 144 -6.87 14.66 -13.40
N GLN A 145 -7.08 15.66 -12.53
CA GLN A 145 -7.36 17.05 -12.91
C GLN A 145 -6.05 17.81 -13.11
#